data_AF-J3MGT4-F1
#
_entry.id   AF-J3MGT4-F1
#
_cell.length_a   1.000
_cell.length_b   1.000
_cell.length_c   1.000
_cell.angle_alpha   90.00
_cell.angle_beta   90.00
_cell.angle_gamma   90.00
#
_symmetry.space_group_name_H-M   'P 1'
#
loop_
_entity.id
_entity.type
_entity.pdbx_description
1 polymer ?
#
loop_
_entity_poly.entity_id
_entity_poly.type
_entity_poly.pdbx_seq_one_letter_code
_entity_poly.pdbx_strand_id
1 'polypeptide(L)' 'MGSPSTSPPPPARRGAFFCLLLVFLLLAVPRGVDCGYSVASVAGSKDRLKARLDLAGGTAELGADVQRLSLTARQV' A
#
# COMPACT_ATOMS: atom_id res chain seq x y z
N MET A 1 -28.82 -39.21 -18.02
CA MET A 1 -27.66 -38.48 -18.58
C MET A 1 -27.83 -37.00 -18.30
N GLY A 2 -26.82 -36.34 -17.74
CA GLY A 2 -26.69 -34.88 -17.73
C GLY A 2 -26.67 -34.23 -16.34
N SER A 3 -25.54 -34.26 -15.65
CA SER A 3 -25.29 -33.35 -14.51
C SER A 3 -24.84 -31.98 -15.03
N PRO A 4 -25.35 -30.85 -14.50
CA PRO A 4 -24.83 -29.54 -14.86
C PRO A 4 -23.44 -29.33 -14.25
N SER A 5 -22.43 -29.11 -15.10
CA SER A 5 -21.09 -28.67 -14.68
C SER A 5 -21.15 -27.22 -14.22
N THR A 6 -21.16 -27.01 -12.90
CA THR A 6 -20.93 -25.70 -12.30
C THR A 6 -19.43 -25.40 -12.34
N SER A 7 -18.98 -24.63 -13.34
CA SER A 7 -17.62 -24.11 -13.36
C SER A 7 -17.44 -23.03 -12.28
N PRO A 8 -16.40 -23.07 -11.43
CA PRO A 8 -16.12 -21.99 -10.49
C PRO A 8 -15.65 -20.72 -11.24
N PRO A 9 -16.04 -19.52 -10.80
CA PRO A 9 -15.59 -18.27 -11.42
C PRO A 9 -14.08 -18.08 -11.22
N PRO A 10 -13.34 -17.53 -12.20
CA PRO A 10 -11.91 -17.30 -12.06
C PRO A 10 -11.64 -16.22 -10.99
N PRO A 11 -10.89 -16.52 -9.91
CA PRO A 11 -10.60 -15.53 -8.89
C PRO A 11 -9.45 -14.59 -9.31
N ALA A 12 -9.70 -13.29 -9.16
CA ALA A 12 -8.77 -12.30 -8.62
C ALA A 12 -7.48 -11.94 -9.38
N ARG A 13 -7.51 -11.71 -10.70
CA ARG A 13 -6.36 -11.06 -11.39
C ARG A 13 -6.10 -9.62 -10.95
N ARG A 14 -7.12 -8.90 -10.45
CA ARG A 14 -7.01 -7.49 -10.05
C ARG A 14 -6.25 -7.29 -8.73
N GLY A 15 -6.35 -8.22 -7.79
CA GLY A 15 -5.62 -8.17 -6.52
C GLY A 15 -4.10 -8.36 -6.72
N ALA A 16 -3.72 -9.26 -7.63
CA ALA A 16 -2.32 -9.52 -7.94
C ALA A 16 -1.59 -8.28 -8.52
N PHE A 17 -2.26 -7.52 -9.39
CA PHE A 17 -1.70 -6.28 -9.95
C PHE A 17 -1.48 -5.22 -8.86
N PHE A 18 -2.42 -5.07 -7.93
CA PHE A 18 -2.26 -4.14 -6.80
C PHE A 18 -1.11 -4.55 -5.88
N CYS A 19 -1.00 -5.84 -5.53
CA CYS A 19 0.12 -6.35 -4.75
C CYS A 19 1.46 -6.10 -5.47
N LEU A 20 1.51 -6.33 -6.78
CA LEU A 20 2.71 -6.08 -7.59
C LEU A 20 3.07 -4.59 -7.64
N LEU A 21 2.10 -3.70 -7.84
CA LEU A 21 2.32 -2.25 -7.82
C LEU A 21 2.84 -1.79 -6.45
N LEU A 22 2.33 -2.36 -5.36
CA LEU A 22 2.76 -2.03 -4.00
C LEU A 22 4.18 -2.51 -3.72
N VAL A 23 4.51 -3.73 -4.15
CA VAL A 23 5.87 -4.28 -4.09
C VAL A 23 6.81 -3.39 -4.91
N PHE A 24 6.41 -2.99 -6.11
CA PHE A 24 7.22 -2.12 -6.96
C PHE A 24 7.41 -0.73 -6.33
N LEU A 25 6.37 -0.15 -5.72
CA LEU A 25 6.47 1.12 -5.02
C LEU A 25 7.40 1.01 -3.80
N LEU A 26 7.27 -0.04 -2.98
CA LEU A 26 8.14 -0.32 -1.85
C LEU A 26 9.61 -0.56 -2.26
N LEU A 27 9.84 -1.22 -3.40
CA LEU A 27 11.19 -1.42 -3.94
C LEU A 27 11.76 -0.15 -4.60
N ALA A 28 10.90 0.70 -5.15
CA ALA A 28 11.28 1.95 -5.81
C ALA A 28 11.51 3.10 -4.82
N VAL A 29 11.14 2.96 -3.54
CA VAL A 29 11.56 3.92 -2.51
C VAL A 29 13.07 3.83 -2.35
N PRO A 30 13.84 4.90 -2.65
CA PRO A 30 15.27 4.90 -2.37
C PRO A 30 15.46 4.64 -0.87
N ARG A 31 16.14 3.54 -0.55
CA ARG A 31 16.48 3.13 0.83
C ARG A 31 17.59 4.01 1.43
N GLY A 32 17.53 5.31 1.19
CA GLY A 32 18.66 6.19 1.33
C GLY A 32 18.23 7.60 1.69
N VAL A 33 17.65 7.75 2.88
CA VAL A 33 17.79 8.91 3.76
C VAL A 33 17.11 8.57 5.08
N ASP A 34 17.84 8.63 6.19
CA ASP A 34 17.34 8.42 7.57
C ASP A 34 16.35 9.52 8.04
N CYS A 35 15.76 10.28 7.11
CA CYS A 35 14.87 11.41 7.34
C CYS A 35 13.54 11.25 6.57
N GLY A 36 12.86 10.13 6.80
CA GLY A 36 11.59 9.79 6.13
C GLY A 36 10.52 9.19 7.05
N TYR A 37 9.44 8.70 6.44
CA TYR A 37 8.36 8.01 7.14
C TYR A 37 8.41 6.51 6.85
N SER A 38 8.37 5.70 7.91
CA SER A 38 8.22 4.25 7.84
C SER A 38 6.74 3.86 7.78
N VAL A 39 6.42 2.85 6.98
CA VAL A 39 5.04 2.32 6.90
C VAL A 39 4.76 1.46 8.12
N ALA A 40 3.90 1.96 9.02
CA ALA A 40 3.50 1.26 10.23
C ALA A 40 2.39 0.22 9.97
N SER A 41 1.44 0.54 9.09
CA SER A 41 0.41 -0.43 8.67
C SER A 41 -0.23 -0.04 7.34
N VAL A 42 -0.73 -1.03 6.61
CA VAL A 42 -1.49 -0.82 5.36
C VAL A 42 -2.79 -1.60 5.45
N ALA A 43 -3.90 -0.94 5.14
CA ALA A 43 -5.21 -1.53 4.98
C ALA A 43 -5.74 -1.21 3.58
N GLY A 44 -6.38 -2.19 2.94
CA GLY A 44 -6.92 -2.04 1.58
C GLY A 44 -8.37 -2.47 1.48
N SER A 45 -9.12 -1.75 0.65
CA SER A 45 -10.42 -2.14 0.12
C SER A 45 -10.40 -2.07 -1.41
N LYS A 46 -11.47 -2.54 -2.06
CA LYS A 46 -11.58 -2.78 -3.50
C LYS A 46 -10.96 -1.69 -4.40
N ASP A 47 -11.14 -0.42 -4.07
CA ASP A 47 -10.71 0.75 -4.83
C ASP A 47 -9.87 1.74 -4.00
N ARG A 48 -9.53 1.39 -2.75
CA ARG A 48 -8.93 2.34 -1.80
C ARG A 48 -7.86 1.67 -0.96
N LEU A 49 -6.75 2.36 -0.78
CA LEU A 49 -5.68 1.98 0.15
C LEU A 49 -5.55 3.05 1.22
N LYS A 50 -5.28 2.61 2.44
CA LYS A 50 -4.97 3.46 3.58
C LYS A 50 -3.70 2.94 4.24
N ALA A 51 -2.67 3.77 4.31
CA ALA A 51 -1.44 3.48 5.03
C ALA A 51 -1.30 4.41 6.24
N ARG A 52 -0.82 3.88 7.36
CA ARG A 52 -0.29 4.66 8.48
C ARG A 52 1.21 4.69 8.36
N LEU A 53 1.76 5.88 8.52
CA LEU A 53 3.16 6.21 8.36
C LEU A 53 3.64 6.84 9.66
N ASP A 54 4.71 6.32 10.24
CA ASP A 54 5.34 6.87 11.44
C ASP A 54 6.69 7.47 11.04
N LEU A 55 7.04 8.62 11.64
CA LEU A 55 8.33 9.27 11.39
C LEU A 55 9.47 8.33 11.80
N ALA A 56 10.36 7.99 10.86
CA ALA A 56 11.44 7.02 11.06
C ALA A 56 12.65 7.60 11.80
N GLY A 57 12.65 8.90 12.06
CA GLY A 57 13.80 9.69 12.51
C GLY A 57 14.08 10.83 11.54
N GLY A 58 14.99 11.73 11.92
CA GLY A 58 15.39 12.88 11.11
C GLY A 58 15.52 14.16 11.93
N THR A 59 16.41 15.05 11.50
CA THR A 59 16.48 16.42 12.02
C THR A 59 15.56 17.31 11.19
N ALA A 60 14.54 17.87 11.84
CA ALA A 60 13.58 18.72 11.15
C ALA A 60 14.23 20.09 10.83
N GLU A 61 14.31 20.44 9.55
CA GLU A 61 15.00 21.66 9.09
C GLU A 61 14.13 22.92 9.18
N LEU A 62 12.79 22.77 9.14
CA LEU A 62 11.82 23.87 9.05
C LEU A 62 10.84 23.96 10.25
N GLY A 63 11.13 23.27 11.36
CA GLY A 63 10.25 23.19 12.53
C GLY A 63 9.80 21.75 12.79
N ALA A 64 9.03 21.51 13.87
CA ALA A 64 8.73 20.14 14.32
C ALA A 64 8.00 19.29 13.25
N ASP A 65 8.57 18.13 12.93
CA ASP A 65 7.97 17.17 12.01
C ASP A 65 6.71 16.51 12.57
N VAL A 66 5.79 16.15 11.67
CA VAL A 66 4.56 15.44 12.04
C VAL A 66 4.92 13.99 12.36
N GLN A 67 4.64 13.54 13.58
CA GLN A 67 5.05 12.18 13.97
C GLN A 67 4.30 11.05 13.26
N ARG A 68 3.03 11.26 12.89
CA ARG A 68 2.18 10.25 12.25
C ARG A 68 1.40 10.82 11.09
N LEU A 69 1.47 10.14 9.95
CA LEU A 69 0.72 10.48 8.74
C LEU A 69 -0.27 9.36 8.38
N SER A 70 -1.42 9.75 7.83
CA SER A 70 -2.36 8.83 7.20
C SER A 70 -2.40 9.11 5.71
N LEU A 71 -1.89 8.17 4.91
CA LEU A 71 -1.92 8.26 3.45
C LEU A 71 -3.10 7.48 2.91
N THR A 72 -3.86 8.08 1.99
CA THR A 72 -4.98 7.43 1.33
C THR A 72 -4.79 7.51 -0.18
N ALA A 73 -4.88 6.38 -0.87
CA ALA A 73 -4.90 6.33 -2.33
C ALA A 73 -6.24 5.75 -2.80
N ARG A 74 -6.79 6.30 -3.89
CA ARG A 74 -8.03 5.83 -4.50
C ARG A 74 -7.83 5.65 -6.00
N GLN A 75 -8.32 4.53 -6.54
CA GLN A 75 -8.37 4.31 -7.98
C GLN A 75 -9.59 5.06 -8.54
N VAL A 76 -9.37 5.94 -9.52
CA VAL A 76 -10.41 6.66 -10.27
C VAL A 76 -10.53 6.12 -11.68
#